data_AF-A0A3A4JSP9-F1
#
_entry.id   AF-A0A3A4JSP9-F1
#
_cell.length_a   1.000
_cell.length_b   1.000
_cell.length_c   1.000
_cell.angle_alpha   90.00
_cell.angle_beta   90.00
_cell.angle_gamma   90.00
#
_symmetry.space_group_name_H-M   'P 1'
#
loop_
_entity.id
_entity.type
_entity.pdbx_description
1 polymer ?
#
loop_
_entity_poly.entity_id
_entity_poly.type
_entity_poly.pdbx_seq_one_letter_code
_entity_poly.pdbx_strand_id
1 'polypeptide(L)'
;KVPIVVWRDGKEVRLEVAVGQLEEDTKVAARTGSGKSESRAGDGLALDDIGLTVAEAGPRVKERFKIEKNVKGVVVTNVAESGPAAEKGIRPGDVIVEVSQQEVTKPADIAAKIQEAKKAGKKSVLMLVEGQGGMRFVAIRLDKS
;
A
#
# COMPACT_ATOMS: atom_id res chain seq x y z
N LYS A 1 15.94 21.73 -1.81
CA LYS A 1 16.41 20.43 -1.26
C LYS A 1 16.21 20.50 0.24
N VAL A 2 15.38 19.64 0.84
CA VAL A 2 15.11 19.66 2.28
C VAL A 2 15.58 18.33 2.88
N PRO A 3 16.49 18.33 3.86
CA PRO A 3 16.91 17.10 4.51
C PRO A 3 15.86 16.64 5.53
N ILE A 4 15.59 15.34 5.58
CA ILE A 4 14.79 14.70 6.63
C ILE A 4 15.73 13.80 7.44
N VAL A 5 15.68 13.93 8.76
CA VAL A 5 16.43 13.12 9.74
C VAL A 5 15.44 12.15 10.40
N VAL A 6 15.80 10.86 10.51
CA VAL A 6 15.00 9.87 11.25
C VAL A 6 15.90 9.15 12.26
N TRP A 7 15.40 8.95 13.49
CA TRP A 7 16.07 8.26 14.59
C TRP A 7 15.55 6.82 14.75
N ARG A 8 16.45 5.84 14.94
CA ARG A 8 16.14 4.46 15.34
C ARG A 8 17.18 3.97 16.36
N ASP A 9 16.72 3.40 17.47
CA ASP A 9 17.53 2.70 18.49
C ASP A 9 18.72 3.48 19.09
N GLY A 10 18.54 4.79 19.31
CA GLY A 10 19.51 5.63 20.03
C GLY A 10 20.83 5.88 19.29
N LYS A 11 20.91 5.59 17.99
CA LYS A 11 22.07 5.91 17.14
C LYS A 11 21.62 6.54 15.83
N GLU A 12 22.28 7.63 15.42
CA GLU A 12 22.11 8.23 14.11
C GLU A 12 22.56 7.24 13.02
N VAL A 13 21.61 6.76 12.21
CA VAL A 13 21.92 5.93 11.05
C VAL A 13 21.71 6.79 9.79
N ARG A 14 22.82 7.18 9.15
CA ARG A 14 22.81 7.69 7.77
C ARG A 14 22.79 6.49 6.83
N LEU A 15 21.62 6.17 6.27
CA LEU A 15 21.50 5.19 5.19
C LEU A 15 21.54 5.94 3.85
N GLU A 16 22.65 5.81 3.13
CA GLU A 16 22.66 6.02 1.67
C GLU A 16 21.85 4.88 1.05
N VAL A 17 20.69 5.21 0.47
CA VAL A 17 19.91 4.23 -0.29
C VAL A 17 20.55 4.11 -1.67
N ALA A 18 21.41 3.11 -1.83
CA ALA A 18 21.81 2.64 -3.15
C ALA A 18 20.59 1.97 -3.81
N VAL A 19 20.08 2.59 -4.87
CA VAL A 19 18.98 2.03 -5.68
C VAL A 19 19.54 0.81 -6.43
N GLY A 20 19.30 -0.38 -5.88
CA GLY A 20 19.54 -1.63 -6.58
C GLY A 20 18.47 -1.86 -7.63
N GLN A 21 18.89 -1.99 -8.89
CA GLN A 21 18.06 -2.41 -10.01
C GLN A 21 17.53 -3.82 -9.72
N LEU A 22 16.22 -3.97 -9.51
CA LEU A 22 15.61 -5.28 -9.39
C LEU A 22 15.51 -5.88 -10.79
N GLU A 23 16.25 -6.98 -10.99
CA GLU A 23 16.28 -7.81 -12.20
C GLU A 23 14.85 -8.20 -12.64
N GLU A 24 14.58 -8.02 -13.94
CA GLU A 24 13.34 -8.46 -14.57
C GLU A 24 13.39 -9.96 -14.86
N ASP A 25 12.95 -10.79 -13.92
CA ASP A 25 12.62 -12.18 -14.24
C ASP A 25 11.14 -12.32 -14.62
N THR A 26 10.94 -12.25 -15.93
CA THR A 26 9.82 -12.85 -16.66
C THR A 26 9.61 -14.32 -16.28
N LYS A 27 8.36 -14.71 -15.95
CA LYS A 27 7.55 -15.67 -16.74
C LYS A 27 6.32 -16.23 -15.99
N VAL A 28 5.18 -16.09 -16.70
CA VAL A 28 4.16 -17.13 -16.97
C VAL A 28 3.30 -17.63 -15.80
N ALA A 29 1.98 -17.38 -15.91
CA ALA A 29 1.04 -18.43 -16.32
C ALA A 29 -0.35 -17.85 -16.59
N ALA A 30 -0.88 -18.20 -17.76
CA ALA A 30 -2.23 -17.92 -18.18
C ALA A 30 -3.19 -19.04 -17.73
N ARG A 31 -4.46 -18.64 -17.53
CA ARG A 31 -5.72 -19.39 -17.70
C ARG A 31 -6.35 -20.12 -16.50
N THR A 32 -7.69 -20.04 -16.56
CA THR A 32 -8.74 -20.78 -15.81
C THR A 32 -9.14 -20.12 -14.50
N GLY A 33 -10.38 -19.74 -14.22
CA GLY A 33 -11.65 -19.80 -14.95
C GLY A 33 -12.76 -19.36 -13.99
N SER A 34 -13.87 -18.88 -14.56
CA SER A 34 -15.20 -18.80 -13.95
C SER A 34 -15.43 -17.83 -12.77
N GLY A 35 -16.37 -16.92 -12.99
CA GLY A 35 -17.04 -16.19 -11.91
C GLY A 35 -17.34 -14.76 -12.32
N LYS A 36 -18.47 -14.57 -13.02
CA LYS A 36 -19.10 -13.26 -13.17
C LYS A 36 -19.31 -12.66 -11.78
N SER A 37 -18.48 -11.69 -11.42
CA SER A 37 -18.92 -10.59 -10.60
C SER A 37 -18.76 -9.37 -11.47
N GLU A 38 -19.89 -8.85 -11.96
CA GLU A 38 -19.99 -7.50 -12.50
C GLU A 38 -19.64 -6.52 -11.38
N SER A 39 -18.35 -6.37 -11.10
CA SER A 39 -17.83 -5.22 -10.40
C SER A 39 -18.03 -4.06 -11.35
N ARG A 40 -18.95 -3.14 -10.98
CA ARG A 40 -19.01 -1.82 -11.62
C ARG A 40 -17.58 -1.27 -11.64
N ALA A 41 -17.05 -1.12 -12.84
CA ALA A 41 -15.71 -0.62 -13.06
C ALA A 41 -15.60 0.81 -12.50
N GLY A 42 -14.79 0.97 -11.45
CA GLY A 42 -14.51 2.21 -10.71
C GLY A 42 -15.02 2.05 -9.27
N ASP A 43 -14.21 1.78 -8.24
CA ASP A 43 -13.03 2.55 -7.84
C ASP A 43 -12.19 1.80 -6.77
N GLY A 44 -11.95 0.49 -6.96
CA GLY A 44 -11.04 -0.29 -6.10
C GLY A 44 -11.71 -1.22 -5.08
N LEU A 45 -10.88 -1.91 -4.30
CA LEU A 45 -11.26 -2.82 -3.21
C LEU A 45 -11.37 -2.03 -1.90
N ALA A 46 -12.51 -2.15 -1.21
CA ALA A 46 -12.69 -1.61 0.13
C ALA A 46 -12.04 -2.52 1.19
N LEU A 47 -11.29 -1.91 2.10
CA LEU A 47 -10.64 -2.51 3.25
C LEU A 47 -11.20 -1.83 4.51
N ASP A 48 -12.43 -2.17 4.85
CA ASP A 48 -13.21 -1.53 5.92
C ASP A 48 -12.50 -1.59 7.28
N ASP A 49 -11.76 -2.67 7.52
CA ASP A 49 -10.96 -2.92 8.72
C ASP A 49 -9.92 -1.85 9.04
N ILE A 50 -9.56 -1.06 8.04
CA ILE A 50 -8.56 0.00 8.15
C ILE A 50 -9.03 1.32 7.51
N GLY A 51 -10.27 1.39 7.06
CA GLY A 51 -10.87 2.59 6.45
C GLY A 51 -10.23 3.01 5.13
N LEU A 52 -9.82 2.07 4.28
CA LEU A 52 -9.21 2.36 2.97
C LEU A 52 -10.03 1.80 1.81
N THR A 53 -10.03 2.51 0.68
CA THR A 53 -10.32 1.92 -0.63
C THR A 53 -9.05 1.98 -1.46
N VAL A 54 -8.69 0.86 -2.08
CA VAL A 54 -7.41 0.72 -2.78
C VAL A 54 -7.59 0.13 -4.17
N ALA A 55 -6.81 0.58 -5.15
CA ALA A 55 -6.84 0.08 -6.51
C ALA A 55 -5.42 -0.24 -6.99
N GLU A 56 -5.30 -1.18 -7.93
CA GLU A 56 -4.02 -1.44 -8.59
C GLU A 56 -3.49 -0.15 -9.24
N ALA A 57 -2.18 0.07 -9.17
CA ALA A 57 -1.51 1.21 -9.79
C ALA A 57 -1.42 1.10 -11.33
N GLY A 58 -2.58 0.89 -11.97
CA GLY A 58 -2.73 0.85 -13.41
C GLY A 58 -2.67 2.25 -14.05
N PRO A 59 -2.51 2.35 -15.39
CA PRO A 59 -2.31 3.62 -16.09
C PRO A 59 -3.36 4.69 -15.77
N ARG A 60 -4.64 4.32 -15.73
CA ARG A 60 -5.75 5.24 -15.44
C ARG A 60 -5.70 5.81 -14.03
N VAL A 61 -5.39 4.97 -13.04
CA VAL A 61 -5.30 5.39 -11.64
C VAL A 61 -4.08 6.28 -11.44
N LYS A 62 -2.93 5.89 -12.02
CA LYS A 62 -1.72 6.71 -12.00
C LYS A 62 -1.93 8.08 -12.62
N GLU A 63 -2.62 8.16 -13.76
CA GLU A 63 -2.95 9.43 -14.41
C GLU A 63 -3.85 10.31 -13.54
N ARG A 64 -4.92 9.72 -12.96
CA ARG A 64 -5.86 10.42 -12.06
C ARG A 64 -5.14 11.04 -10.85
N PHE A 65 -4.22 10.30 -10.23
CA PHE A 65 -3.51 10.74 -9.03
C PHE A 65 -2.13 11.36 -9.31
N LYS A 66 -1.76 11.55 -10.59
CA LYS A 66 -0.47 12.10 -11.05
C LYS A 66 0.74 11.35 -10.49
N ILE A 67 0.66 10.03 -10.44
CA ILE A 67 1.71 9.12 -9.97
C ILE A 67 2.65 8.78 -11.14
N GLU A 68 3.95 8.68 -10.87
CA GLU A 68 4.93 8.30 -11.89
C GLU A 68 4.69 6.89 -12.46
N LYS A 69 5.08 6.68 -13.72
CA LYS A 69 4.75 5.43 -14.44
C LYS A 69 5.46 4.20 -13.87
N ASN A 70 6.67 4.39 -13.33
CA ASN A 70 7.54 3.38 -12.73
C ASN A 70 7.12 2.97 -11.31
N VAL A 71 6.29 3.75 -10.62
CA VAL A 71 5.83 3.39 -9.26
C VAL A 71 5.01 2.11 -9.33
N LYS A 72 5.42 1.10 -8.56
CA LYS A 72 4.72 -0.17 -8.41
C LYS A 72 4.02 -0.17 -7.04
N GLY A 73 2.91 -0.89 -6.95
CA GLY A 73 2.15 -1.00 -5.70
C GLY A 73 0.65 -0.84 -5.90
N VAL A 74 -0.03 -0.52 -4.81
CA VAL A 74 -1.48 -0.34 -4.76
C VAL A 74 -1.80 1.08 -4.34
N VAL A 75 -2.56 1.81 -5.14
CA VAL A 75 -2.91 3.21 -4.89
C VAL A 75 -4.12 3.28 -3.97
N VAL A 76 -4.06 4.18 -2.99
CA VAL A 76 -5.20 4.55 -2.16
C VAL A 76 -6.13 5.45 -2.97
N THR A 77 -7.33 4.97 -3.26
CA THR A 77 -8.34 5.74 -4.01
C THR A 77 -9.27 6.54 -3.10
N ASN A 78 -9.50 6.05 -1.88
CA ASN A 78 -10.30 6.72 -0.87
C ASN A 78 -9.83 6.35 0.54
N VAL A 79 -10.08 7.26 1.50
CA VAL A 79 -9.81 7.08 2.93
C VAL A 79 -11.07 7.49 3.69
N ALA A 80 -11.55 6.65 4.59
CA ALA A 80 -12.67 7.00 5.47
C ALA A 80 -12.29 8.18 6.37
N GLU A 81 -13.17 9.18 6.48
CA GLU A 81 -12.89 10.41 7.25
C GLU A 81 -12.53 10.14 8.71
N SER A 82 -13.23 9.18 9.33
CA SER A 82 -12.91 8.63 10.64
C SER A 82 -12.49 7.17 10.48
N GLY A 83 -11.20 6.89 10.64
CA GLY A 83 -10.68 5.52 10.59
C GLY A 83 -9.17 5.40 10.82
N PRO A 84 -8.67 4.17 11.04
CA PRO A 84 -7.27 3.93 11.42
C PRO A 84 -6.25 4.47 10.42
N ALA A 85 -6.57 4.49 9.12
CA ALA A 85 -5.69 5.04 8.10
C ALA A 85 -5.67 6.58 8.07
N ALA A 86 -6.82 7.23 8.26
CA ALA A 86 -6.92 8.69 8.34
C ALA A 86 -6.13 9.24 9.53
N GLU A 87 -6.21 8.58 10.70
CA GLU A 87 -5.43 8.93 11.90
C GLU A 87 -3.90 8.90 11.66
N LYS A 88 -3.46 8.10 10.68
CA LYS A 88 -2.04 7.98 10.30
C LYS A 88 -1.65 8.86 9.11
N GLY A 89 -2.56 9.74 8.69
CA GLY A 89 -2.35 10.70 7.61
C GLY A 89 -2.18 10.04 6.25
N ILE A 90 -2.73 8.84 6.04
CA ILE A 90 -2.85 8.26 4.70
C ILE A 90 -3.88 9.08 3.93
N ARG A 91 -3.58 9.40 2.67
CA ARG A 91 -4.45 10.22 1.81
C ARG A 91 -4.69 9.55 0.47
N PRO A 92 -5.79 9.88 -0.23
CA PRO A 92 -5.98 9.47 -1.61
C PRO A 92 -4.79 9.90 -2.48
N GLY A 93 -4.30 8.98 -3.31
CA GLY A 93 -3.11 9.14 -4.13
C GLY A 93 -1.82 8.61 -3.50
N ASP A 94 -1.82 8.28 -2.20
CA ASP A 94 -0.71 7.54 -1.60
C ASP A 94 -0.63 6.11 -2.20
N VAL A 95 0.58 5.56 -2.30
CA VAL A 95 0.83 4.22 -2.85
C VAL A 95 1.36 3.30 -1.75
N ILE A 96 0.71 2.17 -1.55
CA ILE A 96 1.16 1.12 -0.64
C ILE A 96 2.08 0.19 -1.43
N VAL A 97 3.33 0.11 -1.00
CA VAL A 97 4.39 -0.68 -1.63
C VAL A 97 4.59 -2.00 -0.89
N GLU A 98 4.52 -1.97 0.44
CA GLU A 98 4.66 -3.17 1.27
C GLU A 98 3.61 -3.24 2.37
N VAL A 99 3.29 -4.47 2.76
CA VAL A 99 2.48 -4.79 3.94
C VAL A 99 3.16 -5.89 4.72
N SER A 100 3.46 -5.65 6.00
CA SER A 100 4.22 -6.56 6.87
C SER A 100 5.58 -6.96 6.28
N GLN A 101 6.31 -6.01 5.68
CA GLN A 101 7.62 -6.22 5.04
C GLN A 101 7.57 -7.14 3.81
N GLN A 102 6.42 -7.21 3.14
CA GLN A 102 6.24 -7.97 1.92
C GLN A 102 5.65 -7.05 0.86
N GLU A 103 6.25 -7.07 -0.33
CA GLU A 103 5.81 -6.28 -1.47
C GLU A 103 4.37 -6.66 -1.86
N VAL A 104 3.56 -5.65 -2.16
CA VAL A 104 2.18 -5.81 -2.62
C VAL A 104 2.01 -5.14 -3.97
N THR A 105 1.32 -5.80 -4.89
CA THR A 105 1.09 -5.26 -6.24
C THR A 105 -0.39 -5.19 -6.58
N LYS A 106 -1.22 -5.96 -5.85
CA LYS A 106 -2.66 -6.03 -6.05
C LYS A 106 -3.39 -5.71 -4.75
N PRO A 107 -4.59 -5.11 -4.84
CA PRO A 107 -5.47 -4.92 -3.68
C PRO A 107 -5.71 -6.19 -2.85
N ALA A 108 -5.81 -7.34 -3.52
CA ALA A 108 -6.01 -8.63 -2.87
C ALA A 108 -4.84 -9.06 -1.97
N ASP A 109 -3.61 -8.66 -2.30
CA ASP A 109 -2.42 -8.96 -1.50
C ASP A 109 -2.53 -8.28 -0.13
N ILE A 110 -2.95 -7.01 -0.13
CA ILE A 110 -3.17 -6.23 1.10
C ILE A 110 -4.26 -6.87 1.96
N ALA A 111 -5.40 -7.22 1.34
CA ALA A 111 -6.49 -7.90 2.04
C ALA A 111 -6.02 -9.22 2.68
N ALA A 112 -5.26 -10.03 1.95
CA ALA A 112 -4.71 -11.27 2.45
C ALA A 112 -3.78 -11.05 3.66
N LYS A 113 -2.88 -10.06 3.59
CA LYS A 113 -1.96 -9.72 4.70
C LYS A 113 -2.68 -9.20 5.93
N ILE A 114 -3.73 -8.41 5.76
CA ILE A 114 -4.59 -7.97 6.87
C ILE A 114 -5.25 -9.16 7.54
N GLN A 115 -5.82 -10.09 6.76
CA GLN A 115 -6.46 -11.28 7.29
C GLN A 115 -5.48 -12.21 8.01
N GLU A 116 -4.27 -12.38 7.46
CA GLU A 116 -3.19 -13.12 8.10
C GLU A 116 -2.80 -12.50 9.45
N ALA A 117 -2.60 -11.19 9.50
CA ALA A 117 -2.29 -10.47 10.72
C ALA A 117 -3.38 -10.62 11.78
N LYS A 118 -4.66 -10.54 11.38
CA LYS A 118 -5.81 -10.78 12.27
C LYS A 118 -5.83 -12.19 12.83
N LYS A 119 -5.65 -13.22 11.98
CA LYS A 119 -5.57 -14.62 12.41
C LYS A 119 -4.42 -14.87 13.38
N ALA A 120 -3.31 -14.16 13.20
CA ALA A 120 -2.17 -14.17 14.11
C ALA A 120 -2.37 -13.33 15.39
N GLY A 121 -3.55 -12.75 15.61
CA GLY A 121 -3.86 -11.94 16.79
C GLY A 121 -3.13 -10.60 16.85
N LYS A 122 -2.57 -10.12 15.72
CA LYS A 122 -1.90 -8.82 15.66
C LYS A 122 -2.93 -7.70 15.76
N LYS A 123 -2.61 -6.68 16.55
CA LYS A 123 -3.44 -5.47 16.72
C LYS A 123 -3.18 -4.40 15.66
N SER A 124 -2.10 -4.57 14.89
CA SER A 124 -1.70 -3.62 13.86
C SER A 124 -0.94 -4.30 12.73
N VAL A 125 -0.88 -3.61 11.59
CA VAL A 125 -0.12 -3.98 10.40
C VAL A 125 0.81 -2.84 10.04
N LEU A 126 2.07 -3.17 9.77
CA LEU A 126 3.05 -2.22 9.26
C LEU A 126 2.92 -2.12 7.73
N MET A 127 2.85 -0.91 7.19
CA MET A 127 2.77 -0.66 5.76
C MET A 127 3.89 0.29 5.34
N LEU A 128 4.51 0.05 4.18
CA LEU A 128 5.36 1.04 3.53
C LEU A 128 4.50 1.82 2.54
N VAL A 129 4.43 3.14 2.75
CA VAL A 129 3.59 4.05 1.96
C VAL A 129 4.48 5.10 1.30
N GLU A 130 4.35 5.23 0.00
CA GLU A 130 4.92 6.32 -0.79
C GLU A 130 3.86 7.38 -1.03
N GLY A 131 4.10 8.59 -0.51
CA GLY A 131 3.23 9.73 -0.73
C GLY A 131 4.03 10.96 -1.14
N GLN A 132 3.42 12.15 -1.06
CA GLN A 132 4.07 13.41 -1.43
C GLN A 132 5.36 13.73 -0.66
N GLY A 133 5.50 13.19 0.56
CA GLY A 133 6.68 13.36 1.42
C GLY A 133 7.77 12.31 1.22
N GLY A 134 7.62 11.42 0.22
CA GLY A 134 8.47 10.25 0.02
C GLY A 134 7.93 9.00 0.73
N MET A 135 8.79 8.00 0.85
CA MET A 135 8.47 6.71 1.46
C MET A 135 8.51 6.79 3.00
N ARG A 136 7.48 6.24 3.65
CA ARG A 136 7.41 6.15 5.12
C ARG A 136 6.72 4.88 5.57
N PHE A 137 7.14 4.37 6.73
CA PHE A 137 6.45 3.28 7.40
C PHE A 137 5.26 3.80 8.21
N VAL A 138 4.12 3.13 8.09
CA VAL A 138 2.88 3.46 8.77
C VAL A 138 2.32 2.23 9.47
N ALA A 139 2.18 2.30 10.79
CA ALA A 139 1.53 1.25 11.57
C ALA A 139 0.03 1.54 11.67
N ILE A 140 -0.79 0.69 11.05
CA ILE A 140 -2.24 0.82 10.99
C ILE A 140 -2.87 -0.16 11.98
N ARG A 141 -3.78 0.31 12.83
CA ARG A 141 -4.49 -0.54 13.78
C ARG A 141 -5.53 -1.39 13.05
N LEU A 142 -5.75 -2.60 13.55
CA LEU A 142 -6.75 -3.54 13.07
C LEU A 142 -7.96 -3.56 14.03
N ASP A 143 -8.50 -2.40 14.33
CA ASP A 143 -9.75 -2.25 15.09
C ASP A 143 -10.94 -2.15 14.14
N LYS A 144 -12.04 -2.81 14.52
CA LYS A 144 -13.34 -2.44 13.94
C LYS A 144 -13.70 -1.09 14.53
N SER A 145 -13.76 -0.06 13.68
CA SER A 145 -14.51 1.16 14.01
C SER A 145 -15.98 0.82 14.23
#